data_AF-A0A2G6JL70-F1
#
_entry.id   AF-A0A2G6JL70-F1
#
_cell.length_a   1.000
_cell.length_b   1.000
_cell.length_c   1.000
_cell.angle_alpha   90.00
_cell.angle_beta   90.00
_cell.angle_gamma   90.00
#
_symmetry.space_group_name_H-M   'P 1'
#
loop_
_entity.id
_entity.type
_entity.pdbx_description
1 polymer ?
#
loop_
_entity_poly.entity_id
_entity_poly.type
_entity_poly.pdbx_seq_one_letter_code
_entity_poly.pdbx_strand_id
1 'polypeptide(L)'
;MSERANRIEQDVRTYGYHLVSVLEEERLPPFLYTIGLELSYQHPDLVVFGLEYPVMGELLEQLARRVKSGDRFEGGGSYEGILEELPCAFLDVHPTRFREHFGMAQSFYRSRRFRVLQVVWPDEEGRFPWSAVFDRDFRGMQPNLHVAGEEELLDWDADVDTDHVQVIGAERELVKVTFFLARDEDGYPPYERENLWAAPLPEGAFRIESIPYYVRGISKGDVIDVAKQGARRFAKRLVAASGNSTLRIWTDDPETSQLVMTELLQRGCECDNAHDPKLVAVNVLAELDYREILEWVAAGAREDRWDFEEACTAREDQ
;
A
#
# COMPACT_ATOMS: atom_id res chain seq x y z
N MET A 1 2.39 25.67 -16.70
CA MET A 1 1.72 24.36 -16.58
C MET A 1 2.74 23.39 -16.01
N SER A 2 2.38 22.63 -14.97
CA SER A 2 3.32 21.69 -14.35
C SER A 2 3.69 20.57 -15.32
N GLU A 3 4.89 19.98 -15.17
CA GLU A 3 5.36 18.85 -15.97
C GLU A 3 4.39 17.65 -15.94
N ARG A 4 3.69 17.48 -14.82
CA ARG A 4 2.64 16.47 -14.62
C ARG A 4 1.41 16.71 -15.50
N ALA A 5 0.92 17.94 -15.60
CA ALA A 5 -0.22 18.27 -16.46
C ALA A 5 0.10 18.01 -17.94
N ASN A 6 1.33 18.31 -18.37
CA ASN A 6 1.77 18.03 -19.74
C ASN A 6 1.79 16.52 -20.04
N ARG A 7 2.18 15.69 -19.06
CA ARG A 7 2.22 14.23 -19.22
C ARG A 7 0.82 13.64 -19.38
N ILE A 8 -0.15 14.07 -18.55
CA ILE A 8 -1.55 13.63 -18.67
C ILE A 8 -2.10 13.99 -20.06
N GLU A 9 -1.91 15.23 -20.52
CA GLU A 9 -2.35 15.64 -21.85
C GLU A 9 -1.70 14.83 -22.98
N GLN A 10 -0.41 14.52 -22.86
CA GLN A 10 0.32 13.72 -23.84
C GLN A 10 -0.20 12.28 -23.89
N ASP A 11 -0.33 11.62 -22.74
CA ASP A 11 -0.75 10.22 -22.68
C ASP A 11 -2.20 10.04 -23.14
N VAL A 12 -3.09 10.97 -22.77
CA VAL A 12 -4.47 10.95 -23.28
C VAL A 12 -4.50 11.12 -24.80
N ARG A 13 -3.66 12.00 -25.38
CA ARG A 13 -3.58 12.16 -26.84
C ARG A 13 -2.99 10.94 -27.55
N THR A 14 -2.01 10.27 -26.94
CA THR A 14 -1.28 9.16 -27.57
C THR A 14 -1.99 7.83 -27.38
N TYR A 15 -2.45 7.53 -26.18
CA TYR A 15 -2.99 6.23 -25.80
C TYR A 15 -4.50 6.23 -25.67
N GLY A 16 -5.10 7.39 -25.38
CA GLY A 16 -6.53 7.57 -25.11
C GLY A 16 -6.85 7.69 -23.62
N TYR A 17 -5.89 7.45 -22.74
CA TYR A 17 -6.01 7.60 -21.30
C TYR A 17 -4.64 7.78 -20.64
N HIS A 18 -4.64 8.18 -19.38
CA HIS A 18 -3.49 8.24 -18.48
C HIS A 18 -3.85 7.54 -17.17
N LEU A 19 -2.90 6.86 -16.52
CA LEU A 19 -3.11 6.26 -15.21
C LEU A 19 -2.56 7.15 -14.12
N VAL A 20 -3.36 7.35 -13.07
CA VAL A 20 -2.97 8.04 -11.86
C VAL A 20 -2.93 7.05 -10.72
N SER A 21 -1.76 6.92 -10.09
CA SER A 21 -1.58 6.20 -8.83
C SER A 21 -1.70 7.19 -7.67
N VAL A 22 -2.55 6.87 -6.70
CA VAL A 22 -2.63 7.58 -5.41
C VAL A 22 -2.13 6.63 -4.33
N LEU A 23 -1.13 7.10 -3.57
CA LEU A 23 -0.49 6.35 -2.49
C LEU A 23 -1.45 6.17 -1.31
N GLU A 24 -1.22 5.13 -0.53
CA GLU A 24 -1.96 4.88 0.71
C GLU A 24 -1.84 6.09 1.65
N GLU A 25 -3.00 6.58 2.10
CA GLU A 25 -3.12 7.64 3.12
C GLU A 25 -3.80 7.04 4.36
N GLU A 26 -3.62 7.65 5.54
CA GLU A 26 -4.10 7.13 6.84
C GLU A 26 -5.57 6.65 6.86
N ARG A 27 -6.43 7.14 5.95
CA ARG A 27 -7.86 6.84 5.89
C ARG A 27 -8.34 6.20 4.59
N LEU A 28 -7.47 5.98 3.60
CA LEU A 28 -7.86 5.48 2.28
C LEU A 28 -6.89 4.39 1.78
N PRO A 29 -7.41 3.21 1.39
CA PRO A 29 -6.62 2.22 0.69
C PRO A 29 -5.97 2.81 -0.58
N PRO A 30 -4.81 2.30 -1.01
CA PRO A 30 -4.20 2.74 -2.25
C PRO A 30 -5.17 2.53 -3.42
N PHE A 31 -5.17 3.46 -4.37
CA PHE A 31 -6.05 3.38 -5.51
C PHE A 31 -5.39 3.90 -6.79
N LEU A 32 -5.94 3.43 -7.91
CA LEU A 32 -5.52 3.82 -9.24
C LEU A 32 -6.74 4.22 -10.03
N TYR A 33 -6.62 5.26 -10.85
CA TYR A 33 -7.71 5.64 -11.75
C TYR A 33 -7.22 6.11 -13.12
N THR A 34 -8.09 6.00 -14.12
CA THR A 34 -7.84 6.53 -15.46
C THR A 34 -8.24 7.99 -15.56
N ILE A 35 -7.54 8.76 -16.38
CA ILE A 35 -7.99 10.05 -16.89
C ILE A 35 -8.04 9.93 -18.40
N GLY A 36 -9.15 10.29 -19.03
CA GLY A 36 -9.23 10.44 -20.48
C GLY A 36 -10.12 9.44 -21.19
N LEU A 37 -10.57 8.34 -20.57
CA LEU A 37 -11.50 7.41 -21.23
C LEU A 37 -12.80 8.12 -21.62
N GLU A 38 -13.29 9.04 -20.77
CA GLU A 38 -14.51 9.81 -21.04
C GLU A 38 -14.30 10.73 -22.24
N LEU A 39 -13.09 11.29 -22.38
CA LEU A 39 -12.75 12.20 -23.48
C LEU A 39 -12.58 11.44 -24.80
N SER A 40 -11.86 10.32 -24.75
CA SER A 40 -11.37 9.62 -25.94
C SER A 40 -12.37 8.61 -26.48
N TYR A 41 -13.17 8.00 -25.61
CA TYR A 41 -14.03 6.85 -25.94
C TYR A 41 -15.48 7.02 -25.50
N GLN A 42 -15.84 8.16 -24.89
CA GLN A 42 -17.18 8.41 -24.30
C GLN A 42 -17.58 7.35 -23.26
N HIS A 43 -16.58 6.80 -22.57
CA HIS A 43 -16.73 5.80 -21.54
C HIS A 43 -16.27 6.41 -20.21
N PRO A 44 -16.99 6.22 -19.08
CA PRO A 44 -16.53 6.71 -17.79
C PRO A 44 -15.07 6.35 -17.51
N ASP A 45 -14.33 7.26 -16.88
CA ASP A 45 -13.04 6.88 -16.31
C ASP A 45 -13.24 5.77 -15.26
N LEU A 46 -12.19 4.99 -15.01
CA LEU A 46 -12.26 3.82 -14.13
C LEU A 46 -11.40 4.06 -12.89
N VAL A 47 -11.87 3.61 -11.72
CA VAL A 47 -11.09 3.60 -10.47
C VAL A 47 -11.13 2.22 -9.83
N VAL A 48 -10.02 1.77 -9.26
CA VAL A 48 -9.93 0.55 -8.45
C VAL A 48 -9.15 0.82 -7.17
N PHE A 49 -9.54 0.16 -6.07
CA PHE A 49 -8.98 0.33 -4.72
C PHE A 49 -8.44 -0.98 -4.16
N GLY A 50 -7.43 -0.88 -3.30
CA GLY A 50 -7.09 -1.90 -2.30
C GLY A 50 -6.44 -3.18 -2.81
N LEU A 51 -6.22 -3.31 -4.13
CA LEU A 51 -5.34 -4.33 -4.70
C LEU A 51 -3.90 -3.83 -4.75
N GLU A 52 -2.96 -4.74 -5.01
CA GLU A 52 -1.56 -4.36 -5.22
C GLU A 52 -1.41 -3.49 -6.49
N TYR A 53 -0.50 -2.51 -6.49
CA TYR A 53 -0.31 -1.59 -7.61
C TYR A 53 -0.13 -2.28 -8.97
N PRO A 54 0.70 -3.34 -9.11
CA PRO A 54 0.81 -4.05 -10.38
C PRO A 54 -0.52 -4.63 -10.85
N VAL A 55 -1.31 -5.17 -9.92
CA VAL A 55 -2.63 -5.75 -10.20
C VAL A 55 -3.63 -4.67 -10.59
N MET A 56 -3.68 -3.55 -9.86
CA MET A 56 -4.54 -2.40 -10.21
C MET A 56 -4.17 -1.82 -11.58
N GLY A 57 -2.87 -1.69 -11.85
CA GLY A 57 -2.36 -1.22 -13.14
C GLY A 57 -2.76 -2.15 -14.28
N GLU A 58 -2.43 -3.44 -14.18
CA GLU A 58 -2.76 -4.43 -15.20
C GLU A 58 -4.27 -4.51 -15.46
N LEU A 59 -5.07 -4.50 -14.40
CA LEU A 59 -6.53 -4.48 -14.46
C LEU A 59 -7.05 -3.26 -15.23
N LEU A 60 -6.63 -2.05 -14.84
CA LEU A 60 -7.09 -0.84 -15.52
C LEU A 60 -6.59 -0.74 -16.96
N GLU A 61 -5.37 -1.20 -17.25
CA GLU A 61 -4.85 -1.26 -18.62
C GLU A 61 -5.61 -2.27 -19.48
N GLN A 62 -5.96 -3.44 -18.94
CA GLN A 62 -6.80 -4.42 -19.61
C GLN A 62 -8.19 -3.83 -19.91
N LEU A 63 -8.83 -3.20 -18.92
CA LEU A 63 -10.14 -2.58 -19.09
C LEU A 63 -10.09 -1.42 -20.09
N ALA A 64 -9.07 -0.56 -20.03
CA ALA A 64 -8.87 0.53 -20.98
C ALA A 64 -8.65 0.00 -22.41
N ARG A 65 -7.89 -1.09 -22.59
CA ARG A 65 -7.74 -1.78 -23.88
C ARG A 65 -9.08 -2.30 -24.41
N ARG A 66 -9.92 -2.87 -23.55
CA ARG A 66 -11.27 -3.34 -23.90
C ARG A 66 -12.20 -2.18 -24.30
N VAL A 67 -12.19 -1.08 -23.54
CA VAL A 67 -12.95 0.14 -23.87
C VAL A 67 -12.52 0.69 -25.23
N LYS A 68 -11.21 0.73 -25.48
CA LYS A 68 -10.62 1.14 -26.77
C LYS A 68 -11.01 0.23 -27.92
N SER A 69 -11.19 -1.08 -27.68
CA SER A 69 -11.70 -2.02 -28.70
C SER A 69 -13.22 -1.98 -28.89
N GLY A 70 -13.95 -1.23 -28.07
CA GLY A 70 -15.38 -0.99 -28.22
C GLY A 70 -16.25 -1.52 -27.09
N ASP A 71 -15.69 -2.21 -26.10
CA ASP A 71 -16.47 -2.67 -24.94
C ASP A 71 -17.03 -1.48 -24.16
N ARG A 72 -18.16 -1.69 -23.49
CA ARG A 72 -18.82 -0.72 -22.63
C ARG A 72 -19.17 -1.36 -21.30
N PHE A 73 -18.73 -0.72 -20.23
CA PHE A 73 -19.07 -1.06 -18.85
C PHE A 73 -20.07 -0.03 -18.32
N GLU A 74 -21.08 -0.50 -17.58
CA GLU A 74 -22.14 0.33 -17.04
C GLU A 74 -22.26 0.16 -15.53
N GLY A 75 -22.65 1.23 -14.84
CA GLY A 75 -22.95 1.18 -13.42
C GLY A 75 -24.06 0.18 -13.09
N GLY A 76 -23.86 -0.63 -12.06
CA GLY A 76 -24.71 -1.76 -11.69
C GLY A 76 -24.43 -3.05 -12.45
N GLY A 77 -23.54 -3.03 -13.46
CA GLY A 77 -23.16 -4.21 -14.23
C GLY A 77 -22.12 -5.07 -13.52
N SER A 78 -22.10 -6.37 -13.85
CA SER A 78 -21.04 -7.32 -13.48
C SER A 78 -20.60 -8.07 -14.72
N TYR A 79 -19.28 -8.16 -14.92
CA TYR A 79 -18.69 -8.64 -16.17
C TYR A 79 -17.58 -9.66 -15.86
N GLU A 80 -17.69 -10.81 -16.51
CA GLU A 80 -16.76 -11.95 -16.37
C GLU A 80 -15.43 -11.73 -17.08
N GLY A 81 -14.43 -12.54 -16.73
CA GLY A 81 -13.15 -12.60 -17.43
C GLY A 81 -12.31 -11.33 -17.29
N ILE A 82 -12.45 -10.64 -16.17
CA ILE A 82 -11.68 -9.43 -15.88
C ILE A 82 -10.44 -9.77 -15.06
N LEU A 83 -10.59 -10.49 -13.95
CA LEU A 83 -9.50 -10.77 -13.01
C LEU A 83 -9.31 -12.27 -12.84
N GLU A 84 -8.35 -12.89 -13.52
CA GLU A 84 -8.11 -14.35 -13.48
C GLU A 84 -9.40 -15.19 -13.61
N GLU A 85 -10.27 -14.84 -14.56
CA GLU A 85 -11.60 -15.44 -14.80
C GLU A 85 -12.72 -15.07 -13.82
N LEU A 86 -12.42 -14.33 -12.74
CA LEU A 86 -13.45 -13.79 -11.83
C LEU A 86 -14.18 -12.57 -12.41
N PRO A 87 -15.46 -12.37 -12.05
CA PRO A 87 -16.22 -11.20 -12.45
C PRO A 87 -15.77 -9.94 -11.71
N CYS A 88 -15.81 -8.78 -12.34
CA CYS A 88 -15.79 -7.50 -11.63
C CYS A 88 -17.13 -6.78 -11.80
N ALA A 89 -17.58 -6.13 -10.73
CA ALA A 89 -18.73 -5.25 -10.78
C ALA A 89 -18.31 -3.80 -11.01
N PHE A 90 -19.20 -3.00 -11.58
CA PHE A 90 -18.97 -1.59 -11.87
C PHE A 90 -20.04 -0.77 -11.19
N LEU A 91 -19.65 0.20 -10.37
CA LEU A 91 -20.58 1.09 -9.68
C LEU A 91 -20.33 2.54 -10.11
N ASP A 92 -21.39 3.31 -10.36
CA ASP A 92 -21.26 4.74 -10.59
C ASP A 92 -20.68 5.41 -9.36
N VAL A 93 -19.64 6.23 -9.53
CA VAL A 93 -19.11 7.05 -8.45
C VAL A 93 -20.01 8.26 -8.24
N HIS A 94 -20.46 8.48 -7.01
CA HIS A 94 -21.29 9.62 -6.66
C HIS A 94 -20.51 10.94 -6.82
N PRO A 95 -21.09 12.00 -7.41
CA PRO A 95 -20.40 13.27 -7.65
C PRO A 95 -19.74 13.91 -6.42
N THR A 96 -20.30 13.72 -5.22
CA THR A 96 -19.73 14.28 -3.97
C THR A 96 -18.39 13.65 -3.60
N ARG A 97 -18.03 12.48 -4.14
CA ARG A 97 -16.73 11.83 -3.92
C ARG A 97 -15.60 12.43 -4.76
N PHE A 98 -15.93 13.23 -5.79
CA PHE A 98 -14.93 13.63 -6.79
C PHE A 98 -13.82 14.53 -6.26
N ARG A 99 -14.16 15.45 -5.34
CA ARG A 99 -13.22 16.42 -4.80
C ARG A 99 -12.11 15.75 -4.00
N GLU A 100 -12.45 14.72 -3.23
CA GLU A 100 -11.53 13.99 -2.37
C GLU A 100 -10.65 12.99 -3.16
N HIS A 101 -11.17 12.41 -4.25
CA HIS A 101 -10.52 11.28 -4.92
C HIS A 101 -9.90 11.60 -6.30
N PHE A 102 -10.40 12.60 -7.02
CA PHE A 102 -10.06 12.80 -8.45
C PHE A 102 -9.55 14.21 -8.78
N GLY A 103 -8.79 14.83 -7.88
CA GLY A 103 -8.28 16.19 -8.05
C GLY A 103 -7.54 16.42 -9.39
N MET A 104 -6.72 15.44 -9.83
CA MET A 104 -6.03 15.56 -11.13
C MET A 104 -6.96 15.40 -12.33
N ALA A 105 -7.99 14.55 -12.23
CA ALA A 105 -9.00 14.44 -13.29
C ALA A 105 -9.81 15.73 -13.40
N GLN A 106 -10.21 16.32 -12.26
CA GLN A 106 -10.90 17.61 -12.22
C GLN A 106 -10.06 18.72 -12.87
N SER A 107 -8.76 18.77 -12.58
CA SER A 107 -7.83 19.71 -13.21
C SER A 107 -7.73 19.51 -14.73
N PHE A 108 -7.67 18.25 -15.17
CA PHE A 108 -7.60 17.89 -16.60
C PHE A 108 -8.89 18.24 -17.36
N TYR A 109 -10.06 17.80 -16.85
CA TYR A 109 -11.36 18.02 -17.50
C TYR A 109 -11.86 19.46 -17.38
N ARG A 110 -11.34 20.24 -16.42
CA ARG A 110 -11.72 21.62 -16.14
C ARG A 110 -13.24 21.72 -15.91
N SER A 111 -13.94 22.50 -16.72
CA SER A 111 -15.39 22.68 -16.64
C SER A 111 -16.21 21.57 -17.32
N ARG A 112 -15.56 20.59 -17.96
CA ARG A 112 -16.26 19.46 -18.58
C ARG A 112 -16.71 18.49 -17.49
N ARG A 113 -17.99 18.10 -17.54
CA ARG A 113 -18.48 16.98 -16.75
C ARG A 113 -17.83 15.70 -17.27
N PHE A 114 -17.38 14.86 -16.35
CA PHE A 114 -16.89 13.52 -16.62
C PHE A 114 -17.48 12.57 -15.59
N ARG A 115 -17.54 11.29 -15.95
CA ARG A 115 -18.06 10.21 -15.12
C ARG A 115 -16.92 9.29 -14.71
N VAL A 116 -17.10 8.63 -13.57
CA VAL A 116 -16.18 7.60 -13.10
C VAL A 116 -16.98 6.38 -12.67
N LEU A 117 -16.53 5.18 -13.05
CA LEU A 117 -17.00 3.91 -12.52
C LEU A 117 -15.95 3.33 -11.58
N GLN A 118 -16.39 2.93 -10.39
CA GLN A 118 -15.59 2.11 -9.48
C GLN A 118 -15.65 0.66 -9.94
N VAL A 119 -14.49 0.07 -10.22
CA VAL A 119 -14.31 -1.36 -10.47
C VAL A 119 -14.22 -2.04 -9.12
N VAL A 120 -15.22 -2.85 -8.81
CA VAL A 120 -15.33 -3.61 -7.57
C VAL A 120 -14.94 -5.06 -7.86
N TRP A 121 -13.90 -5.54 -7.18
CA TRP A 121 -13.42 -6.91 -7.29
C TRP A 121 -14.04 -7.80 -6.19
N PRO A 122 -14.29 -9.09 -6.49
CA PRO A 122 -14.79 -10.08 -5.55
C PRO A 122 -13.66 -10.75 -4.77
N ASP A 123 -14.01 -11.51 -3.73
CA ASP A 123 -13.09 -12.47 -3.10
C ASP A 123 -12.81 -13.69 -4.00
N GLU A 124 -11.96 -14.60 -3.54
CA GLU A 124 -11.50 -15.77 -4.31
C GLU A 124 -12.66 -16.71 -4.73
N GLU A 125 -13.78 -16.66 -4.01
CA GLU A 125 -15.00 -17.42 -4.30
C GLU A 125 -16.01 -16.64 -5.16
N GLY A 126 -15.61 -15.48 -5.71
CA GLY A 126 -16.44 -14.67 -6.59
C GLY A 126 -17.51 -13.86 -5.86
N ARG A 127 -17.38 -13.66 -4.54
CA ARG A 127 -18.36 -12.90 -3.74
C ARG A 127 -17.94 -11.45 -3.64
N PHE A 128 -18.89 -10.53 -3.81
CA PHE A 128 -18.63 -9.09 -3.70
C PHE A 128 -18.75 -8.57 -2.26
N PRO A 129 -18.23 -7.35 -1.96
CA PRO A 129 -18.24 -6.77 -0.62
C PRO A 129 -19.60 -6.65 0.07
N TRP A 130 -20.71 -6.58 -0.70
CA TRP A 130 -22.07 -6.56 -0.15
C TRP A 130 -22.61 -7.94 0.24
N SER A 131 -21.89 -9.02 -0.05
CA SER A 131 -22.25 -10.36 0.40
C SER A 131 -22.00 -10.52 1.90
N ALA A 132 -22.96 -11.08 2.63
CA ALA A 132 -22.81 -11.35 4.06
C ALA A 132 -21.69 -12.34 4.38
N VAL A 133 -21.32 -13.16 3.40
CA VAL A 133 -20.25 -14.17 3.47
C VAL A 133 -19.01 -13.76 2.70
N PHE A 134 -18.89 -12.47 2.31
CA PHE A 134 -17.66 -11.91 1.76
C PHE A 134 -16.51 -12.11 2.75
N ASP A 135 -15.36 -12.53 2.22
CA ASP A 135 -14.16 -12.74 3.02
C ASP A 135 -13.81 -11.46 3.81
N ARG A 136 -13.72 -11.64 5.13
CA ARG A 136 -13.53 -10.57 6.11
C ARG A 136 -12.18 -9.90 5.93
N ASP A 137 -11.23 -10.61 5.35
CA ASP A 137 -9.87 -10.15 5.08
C ASP A 137 -9.77 -9.02 4.06
N PHE A 138 -10.83 -8.80 3.28
CA PHE A 138 -10.92 -7.76 2.27
C PHE A 138 -11.88 -6.63 2.66
N ARG A 139 -12.47 -6.67 3.86
CA ARG A 139 -13.35 -5.61 4.33
C ARG A 139 -12.58 -4.30 4.49
N GLY A 140 -13.19 -3.19 4.06
CA GLY A 140 -12.57 -1.87 4.11
C GLY A 140 -11.56 -1.57 3.00
N MET A 141 -11.17 -2.56 2.19
CA MET A 141 -10.21 -2.37 1.09
C MET A 141 -10.82 -1.63 -0.12
N GLN A 142 -12.14 -1.58 -0.20
CA GLN A 142 -12.89 -0.94 -1.28
C GLN A 142 -13.94 -0.01 -0.67
N PRO A 143 -13.68 1.30 -0.55
CA PRO A 143 -14.67 2.24 -0.05
C PRO A 143 -15.88 2.27 -1.00
N ASN A 144 -17.08 2.44 -0.43
CA ASN A 144 -18.29 2.55 -1.25
C ASN A 144 -18.43 3.99 -1.78
N LEU A 145 -17.98 4.22 -3.01
CA LEU A 145 -18.11 5.53 -3.66
C LEU A 145 -19.45 5.74 -4.36
N HIS A 146 -20.32 4.72 -4.41
CA HIS A 146 -21.62 4.81 -5.09
C HIS A 146 -22.63 5.69 -4.35
N VAL A 147 -22.43 5.84 -3.04
CA VAL A 147 -23.24 6.69 -2.17
C VAL A 147 -22.55 8.03 -1.91
N ALA A 148 -23.35 9.04 -1.56
CA ALA A 148 -22.82 10.34 -1.18
C ALA A 148 -21.82 10.24 -0.02
N GLY A 149 -20.76 11.04 -0.07
CA GLY A 149 -19.85 11.25 1.07
C GLY A 149 -20.49 12.04 2.21
N GLU A 150 -19.97 11.87 3.41
CA GLU A 150 -20.31 12.70 4.57
C GLU A 150 -19.82 14.13 4.28
N GLU A 151 -20.74 15.09 4.22
CA GLU A 151 -20.39 16.52 4.12
C GLU A 151 -19.80 16.98 5.46
N GLU A 152 -18.49 16.78 5.67
CA GLU A 152 -17.79 17.57 6.69
C GLU A 152 -17.48 18.95 6.11
N LEU A 153 -18.23 19.93 6.63
CA LEU A 153 -17.92 21.35 6.61
C LEU A 153 -16.46 21.57 7.05
N LEU A 154 -15.54 21.71 6.10
CA LEU A 154 -14.23 22.30 6.34
C LEU A 154 -14.05 23.54 5.48
N ASP A 155 -13.74 24.60 6.21
CA ASP A 155 -13.72 26.01 5.87
C ASP A 155 -12.78 26.30 4.68
N TRP A 156 -13.13 27.30 3.89
CA TRP A 156 -12.67 27.49 2.50
C TRP A 156 -11.36 28.27 2.34
N ASP A 157 -10.52 28.36 3.36
CA ASP A 157 -9.27 29.14 3.30
C ASP A 157 -8.11 28.43 4.04
N ALA A 158 -7.34 27.62 3.30
CA ALA A 158 -5.94 27.37 3.62
C ALA A 158 -5.21 26.85 2.36
N ASP A 159 -4.26 27.63 1.87
CA ASP A 159 -3.22 27.19 0.93
C ASP A 159 -2.55 25.91 1.47
N VAL A 160 -2.67 24.80 0.74
CA VAL A 160 -1.86 23.61 1.01
C VAL A 160 -0.90 23.42 -0.16
N ASP A 161 0.36 23.63 0.16
CA ASP A 161 1.55 23.47 -0.66
C ASP A 161 1.70 21.99 -1.10
N THR A 162 1.61 21.75 -2.41
CA THR A 162 1.67 20.41 -3.00
C THR A 162 3.09 20.13 -3.51
N ASP A 163 4.04 19.81 -2.64
CA ASP A 163 5.41 19.57 -3.09
C ASP A 163 6.20 18.48 -2.34
N HIS A 164 5.65 17.26 -2.21
CA HIS A 164 6.49 16.09 -1.87
C HIS A 164 6.02 14.80 -2.57
N VAL A 165 6.61 14.47 -3.72
CA VAL A 165 6.68 13.09 -4.26
C VAL A 165 8.08 12.90 -4.82
N GLN A 166 8.89 12.05 -4.20
CA GLN A 166 10.20 11.67 -4.73
C GLN A 166 10.05 10.56 -5.77
N VAL A 167 10.71 10.73 -6.91
CA VAL A 167 10.94 9.68 -7.89
C VAL A 167 12.32 9.08 -7.61
N ILE A 168 12.41 7.77 -7.44
CA ILE A 168 13.68 7.03 -7.41
C ILE A 168 13.59 5.91 -8.44
N GLY A 169 14.61 5.80 -9.29
CA GLY A 169 14.60 5.03 -10.54
C GLY A 169 15.00 3.56 -10.43
N ALA A 170 14.86 2.89 -11.58
CA ALA A 170 15.25 1.51 -11.90
C ALA A 170 14.62 0.45 -10.99
N GLU A 171 13.33 0.20 -11.18
CA GLU A 171 12.51 -0.67 -10.32
C GLU A 171 13.05 -2.11 -10.30
N ARG A 172 13.56 -2.51 -9.13
CA ARG A 172 13.46 -3.91 -8.69
C ARG A 172 11.98 -4.19 -8.50
N GLU A 173 11.45 -5.19 -9.20
CA GLU A 173 10.07 -5.66 -9.01
C GLU A 173 9.92 -6.15 -7.56
N LEU A 174 9.32 -5.34 -6.67
CA LEU A 174 9.01 -5.75 -5.30
C LEU A 174 7.57 -6.24 -5.24
N VAL A 175 7.34 -7.28 -4.46
CA VAL A 175 6.01 -7.85 -4.21
C VAL A 175 5.67 -7.77 -2.73
N LYS A 176 4.40 -7.65 -2.38
CA LYS A 176 3.99 -7.78 -0.98
C LYS A 176 3.94 -9.25 -0.59
N VAL A 177 4.41 -9.56 0.62
CA VAL A 177 4.27 -10.86 1.26
C VAL A 177 3.57 -10.68 2.60
N THR A 178 2.47 -11.41 2.77
CA THR A 178 1.65 -11.40 3.97
C THR A 178 2.19 -12.38 5.01
N PHE A 179 2.34 -11.90 6.25
CA PHE A 179 2.63 -12.69 7.44
C PHE A 179 1.40 -12.68 8.34
N PHE A 180 1.00 -13.85 8.83
CA PHE A 180 -0.02 -13.95 9.87
C PHE A 180 0.63 -13.72 11.24
N LEU A 181 -0.02 -12.88 12.04
CA LEU A 181 0.45 -12.48 13.36
C LEU A 181 -0.26 -13.31 14.42
N ALA A 182 0.52 -13.91 15.32
CA ALA A 182 -0.01 -14.49 16.53
C ALA A 182 -0.27 -13.35 17.53
N ARG A 183 -1.55 -13.15 17.90
CA ARG A 183 -1.92 -12.24 18.98
C ARG A 183 -1.67 -12.90 20.33
N ASP A 184 -1.15 -12.13 21.28
CA ASP A 184 -1.04 -12.52 22.68
C ASP A 184 -2.39 -12.40 23.42
N GLU A 185 -2.35 -12.67 24.73
CA GLU A 185 -3.53 -12.64 25.61
C GLU A 185 -4.16 -11.24 25.72
N ASP A 186 -3.37 -10.19 25.50
CA ASP A 186 -3.79 -8.80 25.55
C ASP A 186 -4.29 -8.31 24.16
N GLY A 187 -4.24 -9.17 23.16
CA GLY A 187 -4.69 -8.87 21.80
C GLY A 187 -3.65 -8.10 20.98
N TYR A 188 -2.40 -8.04 21.42
CA TYR A 188 -1.29 -7.44 20.69
C TYR A 188 -0.59 -8.48 19.79
N PRO A 189 -0.22 -8.15 18.54
CA PRO A 189 -0.48 -6.88 17.85
C PRO A 189 -1.96 -6.70 17.48
N PRO A 190 -2.45 -5.45 17.34
CA PRO A 190 -3.85 -5.19 17.04
C PRO A 190 -4.27 -5.68 15.65
N TYR A 191 -3.32 -6.11 14.81
CA TYR A 191 -3.54 -6.62 13.47
C TYR A 191 -3.40 -8.15 13.41
N GLU A 192 -4.15 -8.79 12.52
CA GLU A 192 -4.05 -10.24 12.28
C GLU A 192 -2.92 -10.58 11.33
N ARG A 193 -2.44 -9.59 10.59
CA ARG A 193 -1.45 -9.73 9.53
C ARG A 193 -0.59 -8.49 9.40
N GLU A 194 0.62 -8.70 8.92
CA GLU A 194 1.52 -7.66 8.44
C GLU A 194 1.91 -7.95 6.99
N ASN A 195 2.05 -6.90 6.17
CA ASN A 195 2.50 -7.03 4.78
C ASN A 195 3.88 -6.40 4.63
N LEU A 196 4.85 -7.21 4.20
CA LEU A 196 6.23 -6.76 3.97
C LEU A 196 6.53 -6.75 2.47
N TRP A 197 7.27 -5.74 2.01
CA TRP A 197 7.82 -5.76 0.66
C TRP A 197 8.96 -6.77 0.59
N ALA A 198 9.00 -7.53 -0.51
CA ALA A 198 10.04 -8.51 -0.77
C ALA A 198 10.46 -8.50 -2.25
N ALA A 199 11.75 -8.67 -2.51
CA ALA A 199 12.30 -8.85 -3.84
C ALA A 199 12.27 -10.35 -4.22
N PRO A 200 11.73 -10.73 -5.39
CA PRO A 200 11.81 -12.10 -5.88
C PRO A 200 13.26 -12.46 -6.19
N LEU A 201 13.65 -13.68 -5.81
CA LEU A 201 14.93 -14.28 -6.12
C LEU A 201 14.75 -15.44 -7.12
N PRO A 202 15.85 -15.90 -7.76
CA PRO A 202 15.83 -17.13 -8.54
C PRO A 202 15.27 -18.31 -7.73
N GLU A 203 14.71 -19.30 -8.41
CA GLU A 203 14.16 -20.52 -7.81
C GLU A 203 12.91 -20.33 -6.91
N GLY A 204 12.32 -19.12 -6.91
CA GLY A 204 11.03 -18.85 -6.27
C GLY A 204 11.11 -18.45 -4.80
N ALA A 205 12.31 -18.19 -4.27
CA ALA A 205 12.50 -17.56 -2.97
C ALA A 205 12.29 -16.04 -3.03
N PHE A 206 12.09 -15.40 -1.89
CA PHE A 206 11.86 -13.95 -1.80
C PHE A 206 12.71 -13.35 -0.68
N ARG A 207 13.34 -12.21 -0.92
CA ARG A 207 14.13 -11.48 0.07
C ARG A 207 13.32 -10.32 0.65
N ILE A 208 13.18 -10.25 1.97
CA ILE A 208 12.48 -9.14 2.65
C ILE A 208 13.23 -7.82 2.46
N GLU A 209 12.52 -6.76 2.09
CA GLU A 209 13.05 -5.40 1.91
C GLU A 209 12.45 -4.38 2.90
N SER A 210 11.31 -4.69 3.54
CA SER A 210 10.73 -3.89 4.63
C SER A 210 11.33 -4.23 6.00
N ILE A 211 11.34 -3.26 6.91
CA ILE A 211 11.65 -3.49 8.33
C ILE A 211 10.35 -3.92 9.04
N PRO A 212 10.30 -5.10 9.70
CA PRO A 212 9.08 -5.57 10.36
C PRO A 212 8.62 -4.75 11.58
N TYR A 213 7.35 -4.38 11.60
CA TYR A 213 6.66 -3.74 12.72
C TYR A 213 6.08 -4.72 13.73
N TYR A 214 5.62 -5.90 13.31
CA TYR A 214 4.89 -6.84 14.19
C TYR A 214 5.30 -8.30 14.05
N VAL A 215 5.73 -8.75 12.87
CA VAL A 215 6.17 -10.12 12.67
C VAL A 215 7.50 -10.39 13.39
N ARG A 216 7.50 -11.45 14.18
CA ARG A 216 8.66 -11.90 14.97
C ARG A 216 9.49 -12.90 14.19
N GLY A 217 10.78 -12.97 14.49
CA GLY A 217 11.72 -13.95 13.92
C GLY A 217 12.01 -13.74 12.42
N ILE A 218 11.70 -12.56 11.90
CA ILE A 218 12.01 -12.14 10.53
C ILE A 218 12.68 -10.76 10.62
N SER A 219 13.69 -10.55 9.79
CA SER A 219 14.39 -9.28 9.63
C SER A 219 14.50 -8.88 8.16
N LYS A 220 14.74 -7.59 7.91
CA LYS A 220 15.04 -7.11 6.57
C LYS A 220 16.26 -7.84 6.02
N GLY A 221 16.19 -8.22 4.75
CA GLY A 221 17.19 -9.01 4.05
C GLY A 221 17.00 -10.52 4.15
N ASP A 222 16.12 -11.02 5.03
CA ASP A 222 15.86 -12.46 5.17
C ASP A 222 15.30 -13.03 3.87
N VAL A 223 15.68 -14.26 3.56
CA VAL A 223 15.14 -15.01 2.42
C VAL A 223 14.10 -15.98 2.92
N ILE A 224 12.91 -15.94 2.34
CA ILE A 224 11.76 -16.76 2.72
C ILE A 224 11.22 -17.55 1.52
N ASP A 225 10.54 -18.64 1.85
CA ASP A 225 9.68 -19.38 0.93
C ASP A 225 8.25 -18.84 1.04
N VAL A 226 7.53 -18.81 -0.07
CA VAL A 226 6.24 -18.12 -0.20
C VAL A 226 5.21 -19.02 -0.87
N ALA A 227 4.03 -19.14 -0.25
CA ALA A 227 2.87 -19.73 -0.87
C ALA A 227 2.21 -18.71 -1.79
N LYS A 228 1.89 -19.11 -3.02
CA LYS A 228 0.98 -18.34 -3.86
C LYS A 228 -0.43 -18.91 -3.69
N GLN A 229 -1.39 -18.02 -3.48
CA GLN A 229 -2.82 -18.30 -3.54
C GLN A 229 -3.46 -17.14 -4.30
N GLY A 230 -3.86 -17.39 -5.55
CA GLY A 230 -4.18 -16.35 -6.51
C GLY A 230 -3.04 -15.34 -6.68
N ALA A 231 -3.38 -14.05 -6.63
CA ALA A 231 -2.42 -12.94 -6.69
C ALA A 231 -1.63 -12.73 -5.38
N ARG A 232 -2.07 -13.32 -4.26
CA ARG A 232 -1.47 -13.11 -2.93
C ARG A 232 -0.32 -14.06 -2.65
N ARG A 233 0.58 -13.58 -1.79
CA ARG A 233 1.80 -14.24 -1.38
C ARG A 233 1.83 -14.34 0.13
N PHE A 234 1.90 -15.56 0.66
CA PHE A 234 1.93 -15.81 2.09
C PHE A 234 3.28 -16.38 2.47
N ALA A 235 3.92 -15.80 3.47
CA ALA A 235 5.17 -16.33 4.00
C ALA A 235 4.93 -17.75 4.55
N LYS A 236 5.73 -18.73 4.10
CA LYS A 236 5.68 -20.11 4.62
C LYS A 236 6.70 -20.32 5.71
N ARG A 237 7.97 -20.04 5.40
CA ARG A 237 9.10 -20.28 6.29
C ARG A 237 10.32 -19.47 5.88
N LEU A 238 11.19 -19.22 6.86
CA LEU A 238 12.54 -18.74 6.61
C LEU A 238 13.34 -19.80 5.84
N VAL A 239 14.07 -19.35 4.83
CA VAL A 239 14.99 -20.14 4.01
C VAL A 239 16.44 -19.82 4.36
N ALA A 240 16.78 -18.54 4.51
CA ALA A 240 18.09 -18.10 4.98
C ALA A 240 17.97 -16.78 5.74
N ALA A 241 18.58 -16.72 6.92
CA ALA A 241 18.70 -15.48 7.68
C ALA A 241 19.70 -14.53 7.01
N SER A 242 19.42 -13.23 7.06
CA SER A 242 20.31 -12.19 6.53
C SER A 242 21.52 -11.90 7.40
N GLY A 243 21.44 -12.26 8.68
CA GLY A 243 22.37 -11.81 9.72
C GLY A 243 21.97 -10.48 10.37
N ASN A 244 20.97 -9.78 9.83
CA ASN A 244 20.43 -8.56 10.43
C ASN A 244 19.54 -8.90 11.62
N SER A 245 19.40 -7.95 12.55
CA SER A 245 18.46 -8.05 13.66
C SER A 245 17.38 -6.97 13.57
N THR A 246 16.21 -7.23 14.14
CA THR A 246 15.10 -6.28 14.20
C THR A 246 14.79 -5.93 15.64
N LEU A 247 14.88 -4.63 15.95
CA LEU A 247 14.41 -4.05 17.20
C LEU A 247 13.13 -3.24 16.95
N ARG A 248 12.29 -3.13 17.97
CA ARG A 248 11.14 -2.23 17.98
C ARG A 248 11.21 -1.37 19.21
N ILE A 249 10.93 -0.08 19.07
CA ILE A 249 11.00 0.89 20.15
C ILE A 249 9.69 1.66 20.19
N TRP A 250 9.02 1.64 21.34
CA TRP A 250 7.78 2.39 21.58
C TRP A 250 8.08 3.65 22.38
N THR A 251 7.65 4.80 21.88
CA THR A 251 7.84 6.10 22.53
C THR A 251 6.49 6.71 22.92
N ASP A 252 6.49 7.61 23.90
CA ASP A 252 5.26 8.28 24.32
C ASP A 252 4.73 9.26 23.28
N ASP A 253 5.62 9.82 22.47
CA ASP A 253 5.33 10.85 21.47
C ASP A 253 6.21 10.71 20.20
N PRO A 254 5.78 11.30 19.07
CA PRO A 254 6.53 11.26 17.81
C PRO A 254 7.86 12.03 17.80
N GLU A 255 8.01 13.06 18.64
CA GLU A 255 9.26 13.84 18.71
C GLU A 255 10.39 12.98 19.29
N THR A 256 10.06 12.18 20.32
CA THR A 256 10.96 11.18 20.91
C THR A 256 11.32 10.09 19.88
N SER A 257 10.34 9.61 19.10
CA SER A 257 10.61 8.67 17.99
C SER A 257 11.59 9.25 16.96
N GLN A 258 11.43 10.52 16.58
CA GLN A 258 12.34 11.18 15.65
C GLN A 258 13.77 11.32 16.21
N LEU A 259 13.91 11.59 17.51
CA LEU A 259 15.22 11.62 18.18
C LEU A 259 15.87 10.23 18.18
N VAL A 260 15.10 9.18 18.51
CA VAL A 260 15.58 7.79 18.48
C VAL A 260 16.06 7.39 17.09
N MET A 261 15.25 7.66 16.06
CA MET A 261 15.63 7.39 14.66
C MET A 261 16.90 8.14 14.27
N THR A 262 17.02 9.41 14.63
CA THR A 262 18.20 10.22 14.32
C THR A 262 19.48 9.61 14.91
N GLU A 263 19.44 9.18 16.17
CA GLU A 263 20.57 8.55 16.85
C GLU A 263 20.92 7.17 16.28
N LEU A 264 19.93 6.34 15.95
CA LEU A 264 20.15 5.01 15.39
C LEU A 264 20.66 5.06 13.93
N LEU A 265 20.14 5.99 13.13
CA LEU A 265 20.63 6.26 11.77
C LEU A 265 22.11 6.73 11.81
N GLN A 266 22.49 7.57 12.78
CA GLN A 266 23.90 7.97 12.96
C GLN A 266 24.82 6.80 13.34
N ARG A 267 24.27 5.76 13.99
CA ARG A 267 24.97 4.50 14.31
C ARG A 267 24.93 3.48 13.17
N GLY A 268 24.38 3.84 12.01
CA GLY A 268 24.34 3.01 10.82
C GLY A 268 23.17 2.03 10.75
N CYS A 269 22.23 2.06 11.71
CA CYS A 269 21.00 1.28 11.60
C CYS A 269 20.08 1.88 10.52
N GLU A 270 19.12 1.09 10.05
CA GLU A 270 18.00 1.60 9.26
C GLU A 270 16.75 1.65 10.15
N CYS A 271 15.90 2.66 9.97
CA CYS A 271 14.70 2.85 10.78
C CYS A 271 13.49 3.17 9.90
N ASP A 272 12.31 2.78 10.36
CA ASP A 272 11.01 3.13 9.77
C ASP A 272 9.96 3.31 10.88
N ASN A 273 9.09 4.29 10.72
CA ASN A 273 7.97 4.60 11.61
C ASN A 273 6.71 5.03 10.84
N ALA A 274 6.66 4.81 9.51
CA ALA A 274 5.56 5.25 8.67
C ALA A 274 4.20 4.62 9.06
N HIS A 275 4.22 3.47 9.75
CA HIS A 275 3.00 2.77 10.15
C HIS A 275 2.39 3.30 11.46
N ASP A 276 3.22 3.72 12.41
CA ASP A 276 2.79 4.32 13.67
C ASP A 276 3.88 5.30 14.13
N PRO A 277 3.57 6.60 14.27
CA PRO A 277 4.57 7.62 14.59
C PRO A 277 5.21 7.46 15.97
N LYS A 278 4.68 6.57 16.83
CA LYS A 278 5.22 6.23 18.16
C LYS A 278 5.94 4.89 18.22
N LEU A 279 6.00 4.16 17.10
CA LEU A 279 6.69 2.88 16.98
C LEU A 279 7.82 2.98 15.95
N VAL A 280 9.05 2.87 16.43
CA VAL A 280 10.23 2.81 15.56
C VAL A 280 10.62 1.36 15.33
N ALA A 281 10.44 0.86 14.11
CA ALA A 281 11.01 -0.39 13.66
C ALA A 281 12.44 -0.16 13.18
N VAL A 282 13.39 -0.94 13.70
CA VAL A 282 14.82 -0.75 13.50
C VAL A 282 15.43 -2.01 12.90
N ASN A 283 16.14 -1.86 11.79
CA ASN A 283 16.98 -2.90 11.22
C ASN A 283 18.45 -2.62 11.60
N VAL A 284 19.04 -3.53 12.37
CA VAL A 284 20.46 -3.51 12.72
C VAL A 284 21.18 -4.43 11.75
N LEU A 285 22.02 -3.85 10.90
CA LEU A 285 22.77 -4.58 9.87
C LEU A 285 23.76 -5.58 10.51
N ALA A 286 23.97 -6.71 9.84
CA ALA A 286 24.82 -7.81 10.32
C ALA A 286 26.28 -7.40 10.63
N GLU A 287 26.78 -6.39 9.94
CA GLU A 287 28.13 -5.85 10.13
C GLU A 287 28.28 -4.92 11.34
N LEU A 288 27.18 -4.49 11.96
CA LEU A 288 27.22 -3.60 13.13
C LEU A 288 27.39 -4.40 14.43
N ASP A 289 27.99 -3.78 15.45
CA ASP A 289 28.01 -4.38 16.78
C ASP A 289 26.63 -4.28 17.43
N TYR A 290 25.83 -5.31 17.25
CA TYR A 290 24.50 -5.42 17.84
C TYR A 290 24.48 -5.15 19.36
N ARG A 291 25.54 -5.53 20.11
CA ARG A 291 25.56 -5.32 21.56
C ARG A 291 25.70 -3.85 21.92
N GLU A 292 26.44 -3.07 21.13
CA GLU A 292 26.56 -1.62 21.34
C GLU A 292 25.23 -0.92 21.06
N ILE A 293 24.54 -1.31 19.98
CA ILE A 293 23.21 -0.77 19.63
C ILE A 293 22.20 -1.14 20.72
N LEU A 294 22.15 -2.41 21.12
CA LEU A 294 21.24 -2.90 22.14
C LEU A 294 21.48 -2.23 23.49
N GLU A 295 22.74 -2.02 23.91
CA GLU A 295 23.03 -1.33 25.17
C GLU A 295 22.52 0.11 25.15
N TRP A 296 22.64 0.82 24.01
CA TRP A 296 22.11 2.17 23.89
C TRP A 296 20.57 2.20 23.98
N VAL A 297 19.89 1.27 23.30
CA VAL A 297 18.43 1.15 23.37
C VAL A 297 18.00 0.78 24.79
N ALA A 298 18.66 -0.19 25.42
CA ALA A 298 18.36 -0.63 26.78
C ALA A 298 18.64 0.46 27.82
N ALA A 299 19.66 1.31 27.60
CA ALA A 299 19.93 2.44 28.48
C ALA A 299 18.78 3.45 28.49
N GLY A 300 18.18 3.77 27.35
CA GLY A 300 17.02 4.66 27.33
C GLY A 300 15.77 4.07 27.96
N ALA A 301 15.57 2.74 27.86
CA ALA A 301 14.49 2.08 28.58
C ALA A 301 14.69 2.08 30.09
N ARG A 302 15.94 1.88 30.57
CA ARG A 302 16.27 2.03 32.00
C ARG A 302 16.09 3.46 32.53
N GLU A 303 16.06 4.44 31.64
CA GLU A 303 15.83 5.86 31.94
C GLU A 303 14.36 6.27 31.74
N ASP A 304 13.45 5.29 31.55
CA ASP A 304 12.02 5.50 31.30
C ASP A 304 11.73 6.42 30.10
N ARG A 305 12.60 6.41 29.07
CA ARG A 305 12.44 7.23 27.85
C ARG A 305 11.64 6.54 26.75
N TRP A 306 11.62 5.21 26.75
CA TRP A 306 10.91 4.36 25.79
C TRP A 306 10.89 2.91 26.27
N ASP A 307 9.99 2.11 25.71
CA ASP A 307 10.05 0.66 25.81
C ASP A 307 10.63 0.06 24.53
N PHE A 308 11.15 -1.16 24.58
CA PHE A 308 11.67 -1.81 23.39
C PHE A 308 11.54 -3.33 23.43
N GLU A 309 11.69 -3.94 22.25
CA GLU A 309 11.66 -5.37 22.04
C GLU A 309 12.70 -5.82 21.01
N GLU A 310 13.31 -6.98 21.26
CA GLU A 310 14.09 -7.73 20.29
C GLU A 310 13.17 -8.64 19.46
N ALA A 311 12.65 -8.14 18.34
CA ALA A 311 11.68 -8.85 17.51
C ALA A 311 12.29 -10.02 16.71
N CYS A 312 13.54 -9.88 16.31
CA CYS A 312 14.33 -10.91 15.66
C CYS A 312 15.81 -10.67 15.99
N THR A 313 16.47 -11.67 16.55
CA THR A 313 17.89 -11.62 16.84
C THR A 313 18.62 -12.57 15.90
N ALA A 314 19.44 -12.02 15.02
CA ALA A 314 20.32 -12.87 14.23
C ALA A 314 21.57 -13.18 15.04
N ARG A 315 21.55 -14.25 15.86
CA ARG A 315 22.78 -14.91 16.33
C ARG A 315 22.62 -16.43 16.54
N GLU A 316 23.39 -17.18 15.77
CA GLU A 316 24.28 -18.24 16.26
C GLU A 316 25.66 -17.85 15.69
N ASP A 317 26.64 -17.41 16.49
CA ASP A 317 27.43 -18.27 17.36
C ASP A 317 27.77 -17.63 18.73
N GLN A 318 27.96 -18.54 19.69
CA GLN A 318 28.61 -18.34 20.98
C GLN A 318 30.08 -17.95 20.85
#